data_AF-A0A843VZG6-F1
#
_entry.id   AF-A0A843VZG6-F1
#
_cell.length_a   1.000
_cell.length_b   1.000
_cell.length_c   1.000
_cell.angle_alpha   90.00
_cell.angle_beta   90.00
_cell.angle_gamma   90.00
#
_symmetry.space_group_name_H-M   'P 1'
#
loop_
_entity.id
_entity.type
_entity.pdbx_description
1 polymer ?
#
loop_
_entity_poly.entity_id
_entity_poly.type
_entity_poly.pdbx_seq_one_letter_code
_entity_poly.pdbx_strand_id
1 'polypeptide(L)'
;MFHEPSQSIHPPYDQHAHGTHVASIIAGLEVDGARIRDFAAGTAAGAAPGAYLAANKGHTDWQVLWSIEQAINSGAHIISISMGREPSVGKVPPRFFSDAIAVGGLAAVWQGILVSCAACNYGPRPSSVCNGAPWIMTVGASTMDRALRMNLRLGNGDEIPGESLYSQPGLRGHLVYPGLNGDGEADYCSNLDDFDVKGKVVMCLPGLIETAQKTDVVEQAGGVAVVLLSSQTAGSIIVDVPDTVFPTVAVNYPNSLKLVEYVNPSTTPCRAARVELVPKGTIMGVTPAPAVPHFSSRGPCIVNGASRNRTFSGPA
;
A
#
# COMPACT_ATOMS: atom_id res chain seq x y z
N MET A 1 36.27 -2.71 25.12
CA MET A 1 36.03 -1.25 25.20
C MET A 1 34.89 -0.97 24.25
N PHE A 2 33.66 -1.01 24.75
CA PHE A 2 32.46 -0.72 23.95
C PHE A 2 32.39 0.79 23.80
N HIS A 3 32.50 1.29 22.57
CA HIS A 3 32.11 2.66 22.28
C HIS A 3 30.61 2.77 22.49
N GLU A 4 30.19 3.60 23.44
CA GLU A 4 28.87 4.21 23.38
C GLU A 4 28.75 4.87 22.01
N PRO A 5 27.80 4.45 21.16
CA PRO A 5 27.57 5.15 19.91
C PRO A 5 27.07 6.55 20.28
N SER A 6 27.77 7.55 19.74
CA SER A 6 27.40 8.97 19.86
C SER A 6 25.90 9.12 19.66
N GLN A 7 25.21 9.42 20.76
CA GLN A 7 23.81 9.76 20.82
C GLN A 7 23.57 11.05 20.04
N SER A 8 23.40 10.95 18.72
CA SER A 8 22.46 11.86 18.05
C SER A 8 21.06 11.42 18.49
N ILE A 9 20.68 11.78 19.72
CA ILE A 9 19.29 11.67 20.17
C ILE A 9 18.53 12.72 19.37
N HIS A 10 18.14 12.35 18.15
CA HIS A 10 16.85 12.81 17.68
C HIS A 10 15.83 12.17 18.62
N PRO A 11 14.91 12.95 19.22
CA PRO A 11 13.82 12.37 19.98
C PRO A 11 13.11 11.31 19.12
N PRO A 12 12.41 10.33 19.71
CA PRO A 12 11.82 9.20 19.00
C PRO A 12 10.60 9.61 18.15
N TYR A 13 10.64 10.79 17.52
CA TYR A 13 9.64 11.26 16.58
C TYR A 13 9.61 10.37 15.34
N ASP A 14 8.40 10.01 14.96
CA ASP A 14 8.11 9.40 13.69
C ASP A 14 8.03 10.49 12.61
N GLN A 15 8.97 10.45 11.67
CA GLN A 15 9.03 11.39 10.54
C GLN A 15 8.45 10.79 9.26
N HIS A 16 8.09 9.49 9.29
CA HIS A 16 7.57 8.74 8.15
C HIS A 16 6.07 8.40 8.34
N ALA A 17 5.52 8.61 9.53
CA ALA A 17 4.15 8.25 9.96
C ALA A 17 3.85 6.75 10.03
N HIS A 18 4.72 5.87 9.52
CA HIS A 18 4.50 4.42 9.53
C HIS A 18 4.39 3.85 10.95
N GLY A 19 5.26 4.29 11.87
CA GLY A 19 5.23 3.82 13.26
C GLY A 19 3.97 4.27 13.99
N THR A 20 3.55 5.51 13.76
CA THR A 20 2.35 6.11 14.34
C THR A 20 1.09 5.42 13.80
N HIS A 21 1.04 5.16 12.50
CA HIS A 21 -0.05 4.42 11.86
C HIS A 21 -0.18 3.00 12.45
N VAL A 22 0.91 2.22 12.48
CA VAL A 22 0.93 0.85 13.05
C VAL A 22 0.56 0.87 14.54
N ALA A 23 1.11 1.79 15.33
CA ALA A 23 0.80 1.90 16.74
C ALA A 23 -0.68 2.19 17.00
N SER A 24 -1.28 3.09 16.20
CA SER A 24 -2.70 3.44 16.31
C SER A 24 -3.64 2.28 15.97
N ILE A 25 -3.28 1.42 15.00
CA ILE A 25 -4.04 0.20 14.67
C ILE A 25 -4.07 -0.78 15.85
N ILE A 26 -2.99 -0.83 16.64
CA ILE A 26 -2.87 -1.78 17.75
C ILE A 26 -3.55 -1.24 19.01
N ALA A 27 -3.14 -0.05 19.45
CA ALA A 27 -3.49 0.51 20.76
C ALA A 27 -3.92 1.98 20.69
N GLY A 28 -4.37 2.45 19.52
CA GLY A 28 -4.96 3.77 19.41
C GLY A 28 -6.19 3.90 20.30
N LEU A 29 -6.25 4.99 21.06
CA LEU A 29 -7.44 5.37 21.81
C LEU A 29 -8.60 5.68 20.86
N GLU A 30 -9.81 5.64 21.39
CA GLU A 30 -11.00 6.04 20.64
C GLU A 30 -10.91 7.53 20.27
N VAL A 31 -11.02 7.81 18.97
CA VAL A 31 -11.05 9.17 18.42
C VAL A 31 -12.32 9.34 17.61
N ASP A 32 -13.29 10.05 18.18
CA ASP A 32 -14.55 10.36 17.52
C ASP A 32 -14.36 11.35 16.35
N GLY A 33 -15.12 11.13 15.28
CA GLY A 33 -15.09 11.98 14.09
C GLY A 33 -13.80 11.88 13.27
N ALA A 34 -13.00 10.83 13.49
CA ALA A 34 -11.85 10.48 12.69
C ALA A 34 -12.28 10.23 11.23
N ARG A 35 -11.51 10.78 10.29
CA ARG A 35 -11.77 10.69 8.86
C ARG A 35 -10.47 10.99 8.10
N ILE A 36 -10.39 10.53 6.85
CA ILE A 36 -9.39 11.00 5.90
C ILE A 36 -10.08 11.87 4.86
N ARG A 37 -9.82 13.18 4.89
CA ARG A 37 -10.56 14.19 4.11
C ARG A 37 -12.08 14.02 4.31
N ASP A 38 -12.83 13.72 3.26
CA ASP A 38 -14.29 13.51 3.30
C ASP A 38 -14.69 12.03 3.42
N PHE A 39 -13.74 11.14 3.69
CA PHE A 39 -13.91 9.70 3.63
C PHE A 39 -13.68 9.01 4.99
N ALA A 40 -14.24 7.81 5.10
CA ALA A 40 -14.09 6.88 6.22
C ALA A 40 -14.40 7.52 7.58
N ALA A 41 -15.40 8.41 7.62
CA ALA A 41 -15.83 9.06 8.84
C ALA A 41 -16.38 8.03 9.85
N GLY A 42 -15.89 8.10 11.09
CA GLY A 42 -16.34 7.25 12.18
C GLY A 42 -15.51 7.48 13.44
N THR A 43 -15.56 6.53 14.37
CA THR A 43 -14.65 6.48 15.52
C THR A 43 -13.48 5.58 15.15
N ALA A 44 -12.27 6.14 15.13
CA ALA A 44 -11.05 5.35 14.98
C ALA A 44 -10.66 4.77 16.34
N ALA A 45 -10.28 3.50 16.38
CA ALA A 45 -9.81 2.82 17.57
C ALA A 45 -8.85 1.70 17.17
N GLY A 46 -7.85 1.46 18.02
CA GLY A 46 -6.98 0.29 17.87
C GLY A 46 -7.71 -1.01 18.24
N ALA A 47 -7.10 -2.14 17.93
CA ALA A 47 -7.60 -3.46 18.32
C ALA A 47 -7.70 -3.63 19.85
N ALA A 48 -6.85 -2.93 20.61
CA ALA A 48 -6.84 -2.92 22.07
C ALA A 48 -6.56 -1.50 22.61
N PRO A 49 -7.56 -0.59 22.60
CA PRO A 49 -7.37 0.81 23.02
C PRO A 49 -6.89 0.98 24.47
N GLY A 50 -7.18 0.02 25.35
CA GLY A 50 -6.72 0.01 26.74
C GLY A 50 -5.30 -0.53 26.95
N ALA A 51 -4.60 -0.95 25.90
CA ALA A 51 -3.24 -1.47 26.01
C ALA A 51 -2.22 -0.33 26.17
N TYR A 52 -1.20 -0.54 27.00
CA TYR A 52 -0.05 0.35 27.07
C TYR A 52 0.84 0.16 25.84
N LEU A 53 1.28 1.28 25.26
CA LEU A 53 2.15 1.30 24.10
C LEU A 53 3.58 1.70 24.51
N ALA A 54 4.56 0.86 24.17
CA ALA A 54 5.98 1.21 24.21
C ALA A 54 6.53 1.23 22.77
N ALA A 55 6.92 2.41 22.29
CA ALA A 55 7.41 2.60 20.93
C ALA A 55 8.94 2.62 20.91
N ASN A 56 9.54 1.73 20.12
CA ASN A 56 10.99 1.68 19.91
C ASN A 56 11.29 1.92 18.42
N LYS A 57 12.19 2.86 18.13
CA LYS A 57 12.60 3.21 16.76
C LYS A 57 13.89 2.48 16.41
N GLY A 58 13.85 1.66 15.36
CA GLY A 58 15.02 0.94 14.87
C GLY A 58 14.89 0.53 13.41
N HIS A 59 16.01 0.57 12.69
CA HIS A 59 16.09 0.16 11.28
C HIS A 59 17.27 -0.79 11.02
N THR A 60 18.38 -0.64 11.74
CA THR A 60 19.52 -1.55 11.62
C THR A 60 19.30 -2.82 12.45
N ASP A 61 19.99 -3.91 12.11
CA ASP A 61 19.92 -5.17 12.86
C ASP A 61 20.20 -4.99 14.36
N TRP A 62 21.17 -4.15 14.71
CA TRP A 62 21.49 -3.87 16.12
C TRP A 62 20.39 -3.07 16.82
N GLN A 63 19.76 -2.10 16.13
CA GLN A 63 18.65 -1.31 16.70
C GLN A 63 17.41 -2.19 16.89
N VAL A 64 17.16 -3.12 15.97
CA VAL A 64 16.08 -4.08 16.08
C VAL A 64 16.30 -4.99 17.29
N LEU A 65 17.50 -5.57 17.44
CA LEU A 65 17.84 -6.39 18.61
C LEU A 65 17.72 -5.61 19.92
N TRP A 66 18.26 -4.39 19.96
CA TRP A 66 18.15 -3.51 21.12
C TRP A 66 16.68 -3.18 21.45
N SER A 67 15.86 -2.87 20.44
CA SER A 67 14.43 -2.57 20.62
C SER A 67 13.66 -3.76 21.19
N ILE A 68 13.97 -4.97 20.72
CA ILE A 68 13.37 -6.21 21.24
C ILE A 68 13.82 -6.46 22.68
N GLU A 69 15.11 -6.27 22.99
CA GLU A 69 15.64 -6.36 24.35
C GLU A 69 14.97 -5.35 25.30
N GLN A 70 14.78 -4.10 24.86
CA GLN A 70 14.05 -3.10 25.65
C GLN A 70 12.60 -3.52 25.88
N ALA A 71 11.91 -4.06 24.87
CA ALA A 71 10.55 -4.55 25.01
C ALA A 71 10.45 -5.72 26.01
N ILE A 72 11.41 -6.65 25.99
CA ILE A 72 11.52 -7.74 26.95
C ILE A 72 11.72 -7.19 28.37
N ASN A 73 12.72 -6.32 28.56
CA ASN A 73 13.06 -5.75 29.87
C ASN A 73 11.94 -4.87 30.45
N SER A 74 11.11 -4.29 29.57
CA SER A 74 9.94 -3.49 29.96
C SER A 74 8.71 -4.35 30.28
N GLY A 75 8.80 -5.68 30.16
CA GLY A 75 7.68 -6.59 30.45
C GLY A 75 6.56 -6.55 29.41
N ALA A 76 6.89 -6.32 28.13
CA ALA A 76 5.89 -6.35 27.07
C ALA A 76 5.20 -7.72 26.96
N HIS A 77 3.89 -7.74 26.72
CA HIS A 77 3.15 -8.98 26.49
C HIS A 77 3.17 -9.41 25.01
N ILE A 78 3.21 -8.44 24.11
CA ILE A 78 3.23 -8.63 22.65
C ILE A 78 4.24 -7.64 22.06
N ILE A 79 5.03 -8.10 21.10
CA ILE A 79 5.89 -7.26 20.25
C ILE A 79 5.32 -7.29 18.83
N SER A 80 5.04 -6.12 18.26
CA SER A 80 4.59 -5.96 16.88
C SER A 80 5.70 -5.35 16.03
N ILE A 81 6.06 -6.02 14.93
CA ILE A 81 7.14 -5.63 14.04
C ILE A 81 6.63 -5.61 12.59
N SER A 82 6.28 -4.41 12.10
CA SER A 82 5.86 -4.19 10.71
C SER A 82 7.04 -3.85 9.81
N MET A 83 8.05 -4.72 9.80
CA MET A 83 9.22 -4.61 8.93
C MET A 83 9.77 -6.00 8.61
N GLY A 84 10.65 -6.09 7.62
CA GLY A 84 11.35 -7.31 7.30
C GLY A 84 12.24 -7.13 6.09
N ARG A 85 13.10 -8.12 5.83
CA ARG A 85 14.05 -8.09 4.72
C ARG A 85 13.51 -8.89 3.54
N GLU A 86 13.62 -8.35 2.34
CA GLU A 86 13.30 -9.11 1.13
C GLU A 86 14.06 -10.44 1.10
N PRO A 87 13.38 -11.58 0.92
CA PRO A 87 14.05 -12.84 0.63
C PRO A 87 14.81 -12.69 -0.69
N SER A 88 16.14 -12.66 -0.62
CA SER A 88 16.96 -12.39 -1.80
C SER A 88 16.66 -13.43 -2.91
N VAL A 89 16.07 -12.96 -4.01
CA VAL A 89 15.79 -13.81 -5.17
C VAL A 89 17.12 -14.25 -5.78
N GLY A 90 17.42 -15.55 -5.76
CA GLY A 90 18.67 -16.08 -6.32
C GLY A 90 19.91 -15.93 -5.43
N LYS A 91 19.78 -15.47 -4.17
CA LYS A 91 20.84 -15.61 -3.15
C LYS A 91 20.33 -16.46 -2.00
N VAL A 92 21.25 -17.06 -1.24
CA VAL A 92 20.90 -17.82 -0.04
C VAL A 92 20.24 -16.86 0.95
N PRO A 93 18.95 -17.05 1.31
CA PRO A 93 18.29 -16.19 2.28
C PRO A 93 19.02 -16.32 3.64
N PRO A 94 19.08 -15.23 4.43
CA PRO A 94 19.73 -15.27 5.73
C PRO A 94 19.11 -16.39 6.57
N ARG A 95 19.97 -17.18 7.20
CA ARG A 95 19.53 -18.20 8.15
C ARG A 95 18.91 -17.49 9.37
N PHE A 96 18.06 -18.17 10.13
CA PHE A 96 17.42 -17.54 11.30
C PHE A 96 18.43 -17.01 12.33
N PHE A 97 19.61 -17.61 12.45
CA PHE A 97 20.67 -17.13 13.35
C PHE A 97 21.38 -15.86 12.87
N SER A 98 21.15 -15.43 11.63
CA SER A 98 21.70 -14.20 11.05
C SER A 98 20.61 -13.16 10.75
N ASP A 99 19.40 -13.35 11.26
CA ASP A 99 18.27 -12.44 11.10
C ASP A 99 17.92 -11.85 12.47
N ALA A 100 18.02 -10.52 12.60
CA ALA A 100 17.84 -9.82 13.87
C ALA A 100 16.43 -10.03 14.46
N ILE A 101 15.40 -10.04 13.61
CA ILE A 101 14.00 -10.23 14.02
C ILE A 101 13.82 -11.68 14.49
N ALA A 102 14.38 -12.66 13.80
CA ALA A 102 14.31 -14.06 14.19
C ALA A 102 15.06 -14.34 15.50
N VAL A 103 16.29 -13.83 15.65
CA VAL A 103 17.11 -13.98 16.87
C VAL A 103 16.43 -13.31 18.06
N GLY A 104 16.09 -12.01 17.95
CA GLY A 104 15.42 -11.28 19.02
C GLY A 104 14.05 -11.87 19.33
N GLY A 105 13.30 -12.27 18.30
CA GLY A 105 11.99 -12.88 18.46
C GLY A 105 12.03 -14.22 19.22
N LEU A 106 13.09 -15.03 19.02
CA LEU A 106 13.28 -16.25 19.80
C LEU A 106 13.51 -15.94 21.28
N ALA A 107 14.34 -14.93 21.57
CA ALA A 107 14.59 -14.50 22.95
C ALA A 107 13.30 -14.00 23.63
N ALA A 108 12.47 -13.23 22.93
CA ALA A 108 11.18 -12.77 23.42
C ALA A 108 10.21 -13.93 23.71
N VAL A 109 10.10 -14.89 22.78
CA VAL A 109 9.23 -16.06 22.95
C VAL A 109 9.68 -16.95 24.13
N TRP A 110 10.98 -17.06 24.40
CA TRP A 110 11.48 -17.74 25.61
C TRP A 110 11.08 -17.05 26.91
N GLN A 111 10.78 -15.76 26.89
CA GLN A 111 10.22 -15.02 28.03
C GLN A 111 8.68 -15.04 28.04
N GLY A 112 8.04 -15.82 27.16
CA GLY A 112 6.58 -15.90 27.06
C GLY A 112 5.92 -14.75 26.30
N ILE A 113 6.68 -13.97 25.54
CA ILE A 113 6.21 -12.80 24.80
C ILE A 113 5.86 -13.19 23.35
N LEU A 114 4.65 -12.89 22.90
CA LEU A 114 4.24 -13.14 21.52
C LEU A 114 4.89 -12.13 20.57
N VAL A 115 5.44 -12.60 19.45
CA VAL A 115 6.02 -11.74 18.41
C VAL A 115 5.20 -11.84 17.13
N SER A 116 4.59 -10.73 16.73
CA SER A 116 3.85 -10.60 15.47
C SER A 116 4.69 -9.82 14.45
N CYS A 117 4.83 -10.36 13.25
CA CYS A 117 5.54 -9.70 12.17
C CYS A 117 4.75 -9.71 10.86
N ALA A 118 4.89 -8.66 10.06
CA ALA A 118 4.34 -8.63 8.71
C ALA A 118 4.97 -9.71 7.81
N ALA A 119 4.22 -10.24 6.85
CA ALA A 119 4.74 -11.15 5.83
C ALA A 119 5.64 -10.44 4.79
N CYS A 120 5.60 -9.10 4.76
CA CYS A 120 6.13 -8.18 3.76
C CYS A 120 5.28 -8.06 2.47
N ASN A 121 5.72 -7.16 1.59
CA ASN A 121 5.01 -6.71 0.39
C ASN A 121 5.73 -7.14 -0.92
N TYR A 122 6.35 -8.33 -0.93
CA TYR A 122 7.14 -8.85 -2.06
C TYR A 122 6.40 -9.94 -2.88
N GLY A 123 5.09 -10.05 -2.67
CA GLY A 123 4.23 -10.87 -3.51
C GLY A 123 4.14 -10.35 -4.96
N PRO A 124 3.51 -11.09 -5.88
CA PRO A 124 2.77 -12.34 -5.65
C PRO A 124 3.66 -13.59 -5.78
N ARG A 125 4.97 -13.42 -5.99
CA ARG A 125 5.90 -14.53 -6.24
C ARG A 125 5.88 -15.53 -5.07
N PRO A 126 5.87 -16.85 -5.33
CA PRO A 126 6.07 -17.84 -4.29
C PRO A 126 7.36 -17.59 -3.50
N SER A 127 7.35 -17.95 -2.22
CA SER A 127 8.50 -17.82 -1.34
C SER A 127 9.06 -16.39 -1.22
N SER A 128 8.16 -15.43 -1.12
CA SER A 128 8.44 -14.00 -0.91
C SER A 128 8.23 -13.54 0.54
N VAL A 129 7.79 -14.43 1.44
CA VAL A 129 7.65 -14.15 2.87
C VAL A 129 9.01 -13.85 3.52
N CYS A 130 9.12 -12.70 4.20
CA CYS A 130 10.35 -12.25 4.85
C CYS A 130 10.50 -12.81 6.28
N ASN A 131 9.44 -12.74 7.09
CA ASN A 131 9.47 -13.15 8.49
C ASN A 131 8.91 -14.56 8.63
N GLY A 132 9.73 -15.58 8.43
CA GLY A 132 9.28 -16.99 8.38
C GLY A 132 9.77 -17.89 9.52
N ALA A 133 10.33 -17.33 10.59
CA ALA A 133 10.79 -18.12 11.72
C ALA A 133 9.60 -18.82 12.42
N PRO A 134 9.70 -20.12 12.78
CA PRO A 134 8.55 -20.87 13.32
C PRO A 134 7.94 -20.36 14.62
N TRP A 135 8.69 -19.54 15.37
CA TRP A 135 8.27 -18.91 16.62
C TRP A 135 7.66 -17.51 16.42
N ILE A 136 7.65 -16.98 15.19
CA ILE A 136 7.03 -15.70 14.85
C ILE A 136 5.63 -15.94 14.28
N MET A 137 4.67 -15.12 14.73
CA MET A 137 3.35 -15.04 14.10
C MET A 137 3.42 -14.13 12.88
N THR A 138 3.50 -14.72 11.69
CA THR A 138 3.58 -13.99 10.41
C THR A 138 2.20 -13.63 9.88
N VAL A 139 1.98 -12.34 9.56
CA VAL A 139 0.67 -11.82 9.14
C VAL A 139 0.74 -11.26 7.72
N GLY A 140 -0.06 -11.82 6.81
CA GLY A 140 -0.28 -11.28 5.46
C GLY A 140 -1.38 -10.23 5.42
N ALA A 141 -1.47 -9.51 4.31
CA ALA A 141 -2.51 -8.50 4.08
C ALA A 141 -3.77 -9.13 3.46
N SER A 142 -4.93 -8.50 3.69
CA SER A 142 -6.18 -8.75 2.99
C SER A 142 -6.97 -7.45 2.80
N THR A 143 -7.87 -7.41 1.82
CA THR A 143 -8.84 -6.31 1.66
C THR A 143 -9.92 -6.34 2.75
N MET A 144 -10.60 -5.21 2.91
CA MET A 144 -11.86 -5.08 3.65
C MET A 144 -13.00 -4.74 2.67
N ASP A 145 -14.24 -4.75 3.16
CA ASP A 145 -15.45 -4.49 2.36
C ASP A 145 -15.76 -2.98 2.21
N ARG A 146 -14.82 -2.11 2.55
CA ARG A 146 -14.91 -0.65 2.42
C ARG A 146 -14.14 -0.16 1.20
N ALA A 147 -14.72 0.75 0.42
CA ALA A 147 -14.05 1.45 -0.67
C ALA A 147 -14.24 2.97 -0.59
N LEU A 148 -13.22 3.71 -1.03
CA LEU A 148 -13.25 5.18 -1.12
C LEU A 148 -13.62 5.57 -2.55
N ARG A 149 -14.92 5.58 -2.83
CA ARG A 149 -15.44 5.38 -4.19
C ARG A 149 -15.49 6.68 -5.00
N MET A 150 -14.87 6.62 -6.18
CA MET A 150 -14.98 7.60 -7.25
C MET A 150 -15.27 6.87 -8.56
N ASN A 151 -16.44 7.08 -9.14
CA ASN A 151 -16.80 6.46 -10.40
C ASN A 151 -16.36 7.32 -11.59
N LEU A 152 -15.97 6.66 -12.67
CA LEU A 152 -15.73 7.27 -13.97
C LEU A 152 -16.98 7.05 -14.84
N ARG A 153 -17.77 8.09 -15.06
CA ARG A 153 -18.89 8.04 -16.00
C ARG A 153 -18.39 8.40 -17.40
N LEU A 154 -18.49 7.45 -18.32
CA LEU A 154 -18.05 7.59 -19.69
C LEU A 154 -19.12 8.28 -20.55
N GLY A 155 -18.69 8.87 -21.67
CA GLY A 155 -19.56 9.55 -22.64
C GLY A 155 -20.55 8.62 -23.34
N ASN A 156 -20.28 7.31 -23.38
CA ASN A 156 -21.20 6.28 -23.88
C ASN A 156 -22.26 5.85 -22.85
N GLY A 157 -22.22 6.38 -21.62
CA GLY A 157 -23.15 6.05 -20.54
C GLY A 157 -22.66 4.99 -19.56
N ASP A 158 -21.55 4.30 -19.85
CA ASP A 158 -20.97 3.31 -18.94
C ASP A 158 -20.41 3.99 -17.68
N GLU A 159 -20.48 3.29 -16.54
CA GLU A 159 -19.92 3.76 -15.28
C GLU A 159 -18.89 2.75 -14.78
N ILE A 160 -17.63 3.19 -14.69
CA ILE A 160 -16.51 2.37 -14.26
C ILE A 160 -16.17 2.70 -12.80
N PRO A 161 -16.22 1.73 -11.88
CA PRO A 161 -15.85 1.97 -10.49
C PRO A 161 -14.34 2.12 -10.33
N GLY A 162 -13.93 3.16 -9.61
CA GLY A 162 -12.56 3.41 -9.17
C GLY A 162 -12.52 3.89 -7.72
N GLU A 163 -11.34 4.21 -7.22
CA GLU A 163 -11.13 4.71 -5.87
C GLU A 163 -10.24 5.94 -5.85
N SER A 164 -10.54 6.87 -4.94
CA SER A 164 -9.86 8.16 -4.83
C SER A 164 -10.07 8.77 -3.44
N LEU A 165 -9.07 9.52 -2.97
CA LEU A 165 -9.20 10.45 -1.86
C LEU A 165 -9.57 11.88 -2.30
N TYR A 166 -9.79 12.10 -3.60
CA TYR A 166 -10.37 13.32 -4.14
C TYR A 166 -11.90 13.23 -4.11
N SER A 167 -12.57 14.26 -3.61
CA SER A 167 -14.02 14.25 -3.34
C SER A 167 -14.79 15.33 -4.10
N GLN A 168 -14.11 16.27 -4.77
CA GLN A 168 -14.78 17.39 -5.42
C GLN A 168 -15.50 16.92 -6.69
N PRO A 169 -16.78 17.28 -6.88
CA PRO A 169 -17.56 16.87 -8.05
C PRO A 169 -17.28 17.76 -9.26
N GLY A 170 -17.76 17.32 -10.43
CA GLY A 170 -17.92 18.18 -11.60
C GLY A 170 -16.72 18.24 -12.54
N LEU A 171 -15.64 17.49 -12.26
CA LEU A 171 -14.55 17.37 -13.22
C LEU A 171 -14.99 16.55 -14.42
N ARG A 172 -14.97 17.20 -15.58
CA ARG A 172 -15.33 16.62 -16.87
C ARG A 172 -14.25 16.95 -17.88
N GLY A 173 -13.90 15.99 -18.72
CA GLY A 173 -12.88 16.19 -19.74
C GLY A 173 -12.89 15.11 -20.81
N HIS A 174 -12.02 15.29 -21.80
CA HIS A 174 -11.66 14.22 -22.70
C HIS A 174 -10.66 13.30 -22.00
N LEU A 175 -10.89 12.00 -22.06
CA LEU A 175 -9.99 10.98 -21.55
C LEU A 175 -8.98 10.62 -22.64
N VAL A 176 -7.70 10.59 -22.30
CA VAL A 176 -6.61 10.20 -23.20
C VAL A 176 -5.66 9.23 -22.52
N TYR A 177 -5.05 8.36 -23.31
CA TYR A 177 -3.95 7.53 -22.88
C TYR A 177 -2.75 7.73 -23.82
N PRO A 178 -1.80 8.61 -23.45
CA PRO A 178 -0.56 8.83 -24.20
C PRO A 178 0.20 7.54 -24.53
N GLY A 179 0.17 6.58 -23.62
CA GLY A 179 0.79 5.26 -23.75
C GLY A 179 0.21 4.32 -24.83
N LEU A 180 -0.86 4.69 -25.54
CA LEU A 180 -1.45 3.82 -26.58
C LEU A 180 -0.46 3.38 -27.67
N ASN A 181 0.57 4.19 -27.94
CA ASN A 181 1.58 3.90 -28.96
C ASN A 181 2.76 3.05 -28.44
N GLY A 182 2.74 2.64 -27.17
CA GLY A 182 3.81 1.86 -26.54
C GLY A 182 5.07 2.67 -26.22
N ASP A 183 4.93 3.98 -26.01
CA ASP A 183 6.01 4.82 -25.49
C ASP A 183 6.16 4.58 -23.98
N GLY A 184 7.32 4.04 -23.60
CA GLY A 184 7.57 3.59 -22.23
C GLY A 184 7.68 4.71 -21.19
N GLU A 185 7.81 5.98 -21.57
CA GLU A 185 7.76 7.10 -20.60
C GLU A 185 6.33 7.65 -20.49
N ALA A 186 5.64 7.81 -21.61
CA ALA A 186 4.26 8.28 -21.67
C ALA A 186 3.28 7.31 -21.02
N ASP A 187 3.55 6.00 -21.11
CA ASP A 187 2.81 4.94 -20.41
C ASP A 187 2.67 5.22 -18.90
N TYR A 188 3.75 5.69 -18.29
CA TYR A 188 3.82 5.95 -16.86
C TYR A 188 3.65 7.42 -16.53
N CYS A 189 3.38 8.28 -17.51
CA CYS A 189 3.31 9.73 -17.37
C CYS A 189 4.58 10.31 -16.72
N SER A 190 5.76 9.74 -17.02
CA SER A 190 7.04 10.31 -16.58
C SER A 190 7.54 11.42 -17.52
N ASN A 191 7.05 11.42 -18.76
CA ASN A 191 7.30 12.45 -19.77
C ASN A 191 6.08 12.55 -20.68
N LEU A 192 5.64 13.79 -20.98
CA LEU A 192 4.45 14.07 -21.80
C LEU A 192 4.69 15.18 -22.83
N ASP A 193 5.93 15.59 -23.09
CA ASP A 193 6.28 16.77 -23.90
C ASP A 193 5.70 16.71 -25.33
N ASP A 194 5.63 15.52 -25.91
CA ASP A 194 5.13 15.29 -27.28
C ASP A 194 3.63 14.94 -27.36
N PHE A 195 2.91 15.03 -26.23
CA PHE A 195 1.52 14.58 -26.15
C PHE A 195 0.54 15.72 -25.86
N ASP A 196 -0.54 15.78 -26.63
CA ASP A 196 -1.64 16.72 -26.39
C ASP A 196 -2.50 16.26 -25.20
N VAL A 197 -2.11 16.67 -23.99
CA VAL A 197 -2.80 16.38 -22.72
C VAL A 197 -3.48 17.59 -22.10
N LYS A 198 -3.30 18.78 -22.68
CA LYS A 198 -3.81 20.04 -22.12
C LYS A 198 -5.34 20.04 -22.03
N GLY A 199 -5.86 20.27 -20.83
CA GLY A 199 -7.30 20.26 -20.56
C GLY A 199 -7.93 18.87 -20.51
N LYS A 200 -7.14 17.79 -20.48
CA LYS A 200 -7.60 16.40 -20.58
C LYS A 200 -7.37 15.61 -19.30
N VAL A 201 -8.12 14.52 -19.16
CA VAL A 201 -7.92 13.50 -18.13
C VAL A 201 -6.95 12.46 -18.69
N VAL A 202 -5.83 12.23 -18.02
CA VAL A 202 -4.72 11.42 -18.53
C VAL A 202 -4.66 10.08 -17.81
N MET A 203 -4.66 8.98 -18.57
CA MET A 203 -4.44 7.64 -18.04
C MET A 203 -2.95 7.37 -17.89
N CYS A 204 -2.55 6.81 -16.75
CA CYS A 204 -1.16 6.47 -16.44
C CYS A 204 -1.06 5.06 -15.85
N LEU A 205 -0.06 4.27 -16.25
CA LEU A 205 0.30 3.01 -15.60
C LEU A 205 0.96 3.25 -14.24
N PRO A 206 0.82 2.30 -13.29
CA PRO A 206 1.49 2.37 -11.99
C PRO A 206 2.99 2.03 -12.13
N GLY A 207 3.82 2.53 -11.21
CA GLY A 207 5.28 2.28 -11.22
C GLY A 207 6.09 3.30 -12.01
N LEU A 208 7.38 3.01 -12.24
CA LEU A 208 8.44 3.90 -12.77
C LEU A 208 8.74 5.13 -11.90
N ILE A 209 7.73 5.92 -11.58
CA ILE A 209 7.77 7.08 -10.68
C ILE A 209 6.59 7.01 -9.70
N GLU A 210 6.66 7.74 -8.60
CA GLU A 210 5.59 7.78 -7.60
C GLU A 210 4.31 8.43 -8.17
N THR A 211 3.15 8.02 -7.67
CA THR A 211 1.86 8.57 -8.11
C THR A 211 1.80 10.10 -7.97
N ALA A 212 2.40 10.67 -6.91
CA ALA A 212 2.52 12.13 -6.74
C ALA A 212 3.34 12.78 -7.87
N GLN A 213 4.45 12.16 -8.27
CA GLN A 213 5.27 12.67 -9.37
C GLN A 213 4.53 12.59 -10.71
N LYS A 214 3.73 11.53 -10.95
CA LYS A 214 2.86 11.44 -12.14
C LYS A 214 1.87 12.60 -12.19
N THR A 215 1.26 12.93 -11.05
CA THR A 215 0.31 14.05 -10.99
C THR A 215 0.99 15.38 -11.27
N ASP A 216 2.21 15.58 -10.77
CA ASP A 216 2.99 16.80 -11.04
C ASP A 216 3.31 16.95 -12.54
N VAL A 217 3.74 15.87 -13.20
CA VAL A 217 4.04 15.87 -14.65
C VAL A 217 2.77 16.18 -15.46
N VAL A 218 1.65 15.53 -15.14
CA VAL A 218 0.37 15.75 -15.83
C VAL A 218 -0.14 17.18 -15.62
N GLU A 219 -0.05 17.70 -14.40
CA GLU A 219 -0.44 19.08 -14.09
C GLU A 219 0.42 20.09 -14.85
N GLN A 220 1.75 19.91 -14.87
CA GLN A 220 2.68 20.78 -15.59
C GLN A 220 2.46 20.77 -17.11
N ALA A 221 2.09 19.62 -17.68
CA ALA A 221 1.68 19.49 -19.07
C ALA A 221 0.27 20.07 -19.35
N GLY A 222 -0.42 20.57 -18.33
CA GLY A 222 -1.72 21.22 -18.42
C GLY A 222 -2.91 20.25 -18.43
N GLY A 223 -2.72 18.98 -18.07
CA GLY A 223 -3.80 18.04 -17.80
C GLY A 223 -4.64 18.47 -16.60
N VAL A 224 -5.84 17.89 -16.46
CA VAL A 224 -6.79 18.29 -15.40
C VAL A 224 -7.06 17.19 -14.37
N ALA A 225 -6.76 15.93 -14.70
CA ALA A 225 -6.89 14.80 -13.79
C ALA A 225 -6.07 13.61 -14.27
N VAL A 226 -5.81 12.67 -13.36
CA VAL A 226 -5.15 11.39 -13.64
C VAL A 226 -6.10 10.23 -13.38
N VAL A 227 -6.11 9.26 -14.30
CA VAL A 227 -6.67 7.92 -14.05
C VAL A 227 -5.50 6.94 -13.91
N LEU A 228 -5.25 6.49 -12.69
CA LEU A 228 -4.21 5.51 -12.41
C LEU A 228 -4.74 4.12 -12.76
N LEU A 229 -4.16 3.52 -13.80
CA LEU A 229 -4.47 2.16 -14.21
C LEU A 229 -3.81 1.16 -13.25
N SER A 230 -4.20 -0.09 -13.37
CA SER A 230 -3.67 -1.19 -12.56
C SER A 230 -2.93 -2.19 -13.42
N SER A 231 -1.92 -2.85 -12.84
CA SER A 231 -1.21 -3.96 -13.48
C SER A 231 -2.05 -5.24 -13.49
N GLN A 232 -1.74 -6.15 -14.42
CA GLN A 232 -2.34 -7.49 -14.45
C GLN A 232 -2.13 -8.26 -13.14
N THR A 233 -0.98 -8.07 -12.48
CA THR A 233 -0.65 -8.73 -11.21
C THR A 233 -1.58 -8.34 -10.08
N ALA A 234 -2.07 -7.09 -10.05
CA ALA A 234 -3.02 -6.62 -9.05
C ALA A 234 -4.45 -7.12 -9.27
N GLY A 235 -4.80 -7.48 -10.51
CA GLY A 235 -6.09 -8.09 -10.83
C GLY A 235 -7.26 -7.19 -10.45
N SER A 236 -8.23 -7.73 -9.70
CA SER A 236 -9.46 -7.01 -9.35
C SER A 236 -9.34 -6.11 -8.10
N ILE A 237 -8.18 -6.08 -7.44
CA ILE A 237 -7.94 -5.31 -6.22
C ILE A 237 -7.24 -4.00 -6.57
N ILE A 238 -7.77 -2.88 -6.08
CA ILE A 238 -7.08 -1.58 -6.10
C ILE A 238 -6.20 -1.53 -4.86
N VAL A 239 -4.88 -1.38 -5.05
CA VAL A 239 -3.90 -1.43 -3.95
C VAL A 239 -3.33 -0.06 -3.56
N ASP A 240 -3.46 0.93 -4.45
CA ASP A 240 -2.93 2.27 -4.27
C ASP A 240 -4.07 3.25 -4.52
N VAL A 241 -4.74 3.67 -3.44
CA VAL A 241 -5.74 4.75 -3.51
C VAL A 241 -4.97 6.06 -3.46
N PRO A 242 -4.98 6.87 -4.53
CA PRO A 242 -4.12 8.05 -4.62
C PRO A 242 -4.45 9.07 -3.54
N ASP A 243 -3.47 9.37 -2.67
CA ASP A 243 -3.51 10.46 -1.70
C ASP A 243 -2.85 11.73 -2.27
N THR A 244 -3.37 12.21 -3.39
CA THR A 244 -2.87 13.41 -4.08
C THR A 244 -3.88 14.56 -3.94
N VAL A 245 -3.39 15.80 -4.01
CA VAL A 245 -4.26 16.99 -4.07
C VAL A 245 -4.85 17.14 -5.47
N PHE A 246 -4.07 16.77 -6.49
CA PHE A 246 -4.49 16.76 -7.88
C PHE A 246 -5.54 15.66 -8.14
N PRO A 247 -6.61 15.91 -8.91
CA PRO A 247 -7.69 14.94 -9.10
C PRO A 247 -7.18 13.63 -9.69
N THR A 248 -7.18 12.56 -8.90
CA THR A 248 -6.60 11.26 -9.29
C THR A 248 -7.51 10.13 -8.85
N VAL A 249 -7.83 9.22 -9.77
CA VAL A 249 -8.65 8.03 -9.48
C VAL A 249 -7.96 6.77 -9.95
N ALA A 250 -7.83 5.79 -9.07
CA ALA A 250 -7.31 4.47 -9.41
C ALA A 250 -8.43 3.53 -9.82
N VAL A 251 -8.15 2.66 -10.78
CA VAL A 251 -9.07 1.60 -11.22
C VAL A 251 -8.38 0.23 -11.19
N ASN A 252 -9.15 -0.84 -11.02
CA ASN A 252 -8.59 -2.20 -11.07
C ASN A 252 -8.23 -2.60 -12.51
N TYR A 253 -7.55 -3.74 -12.66
CA TYR A 253 -7.04 -4.19 -13.97
C TYR A 253 -8.14 -4.45 -15.00
N PRO A 254 -9.24 -5.18 -14.70
CA PRO A 254 -10.34 -5.35 -15.66
C PRO A 254 -10.92 -4.02 -16.14
N ASN A 255 -11.05 -3.04 -15.25
CA ASN A 255 -11.54 -1.71 -15.60
C ASN A 255 -10.50 -0.90 -16.40
N SER A 256 -9.21 -1.10 -16.12
CA SER A 256 -8.12 -0.50 -16.90
C SER A 256 -8.21 -0.92 -18.36
N LEU A 257 -8.43 -2.22 -18.63
CA LEU A 257 -8.60 -2.73 -20.00
C LEU A 257 -9.80 -2.10 -20.72
N LYS A 258 -10.94 -1.97 -20.03
CA LYS A 258 -12.13 -1.30 -20.58
C LYS A 258 -11.87 0.15 -20.94
N LEU A 259 -11.13 0.88 -20.10
CA LEU A 259 -10.77 2.27 -20.38
C LEU A 259 -9.82 2.38 -21.57
N VAL A 260 -8.82 1.51 -21.66
CA VAL A 260 -7.88 1.46 -22.79
C VAL A 260 -8.62 1.18 -24.10
N GLU A 261 -9.55 0.23 -24.10
CA GLU A 261 -10.41 -0.04 -25.27
C GLU A 261 -11.31 1.15 -25.61
N TYR A 262 -11.87 1.82 -24.59
CA TYR A 262 -12.74 2.98 -24.77
C TYR A 262 -12.02 4.18 -25.39
N VAL A 263 -10.75 4.43 -25.07
CA VAL A 263 -9.96 5.54 -25.64
C VAL A 263 -9.26 5.19 -26.95
N ASN A 264 -9.34 3.95 -27.42
CA ASN A 264 -8.67 3.52 -28.64
C ASN A 264 -9.36 4.14 -29.87
N PRO A 265 -8.65 4.92 -30.71
CA PRO A 265 -9.23 5.61 -31.86
C PRO A 265 -9.74 4.65 -32.95
N SER A 266 -9.29 3.40 -32.96
CA SER A 266 -9.72 2.37 -33.91
C SER A 266 -11.13 1.84 -33.60
N THR A 267 -11.59 1.98 -32.35
CA THR A 267 -12.88 1.47 -31.86
C THR A 267 -13.83 2.60 -31.45
N THR A 268 -13.30 3.76 -31.06
CA THR A 268 -14.08 4.89 -30.57
C THR A 268 -13.67 6.19 -31.29
N PRO A 269 -14.61 6.92 -31.92
CA PRO A 269 -14.31 8.25 -32.46
C PRO A 269 -13.80 9.17 -31.34
N CYS A 270 -12.65 9.84 -31.52
CA CYS A 270 -11.99 10.63 -30.46
C CYS A 270 -12.89 11.67 -29.76
N ARG A 271 -13.92 12.19 -30.45
CA ARG A 271 -14.90 13.14 -29.87
C ARG A 271 -15.82 12.51 -28.83
N ALA A 272 -15.90 11.18 -28.77
CA ALA A 272 -16.76 10.42 -27.87
C ALA A 272 -16.07 10.01 -26.55
N ALA A 273 -14.73 10.03 -26.48
CA ALA A 273 -13.96 9.62 -25.30
C ALA A 273 -14.01 10.66 -24.17
N ARG A 274 -15.21 10.95 -23.68
CA ARG A 274 -15.45 11.85 -22.54
C ARG A 274 -15.52 11.05 -21.23
N VAL A 275 -15.16 11.71 -20.14
CA VAL A 275 -15.30 11.17 -18.79
C VAL A 275 -15.72 12.25 -17.81
N GLU A 276 -16.53 11.85 -16.84
CA GLU A 276 -16.90 12.63 -15.65
C GLU A 276 -16.45 11.85 -14.41
N LEU A 277 -15.74 12.52 -13.49
CA LEU A 277 -15.43 11.98 -12.17
C LEU A 277 -16.63 12.21 -11.25
N VAL A 278 -17.18 11.12 -10.74
CA VAL A 278 -18.41 11.11 -9.93
C VAL A 278 -18.08 10.59 -8.53
N PRO A 279 -17.88 11.48 -7.54
CA PRO A 279 -17.65 11.09 -6.15
C PRO A 279 -18.86 10.33 -5.60
N LYS A 280 -18.61 9.21 -4.91
CA LYS A 280 -19.66 8.45 -4.20
C LYS A 280 -19.39 8.37 -2.69
N GLY A 281 -18.25 8.89 -2.22
CA GLY A 281 -17.87 8.85 -0.82
C GLY A 281 -17.42 7.46 -0.37
N THR A 282 -17.57 7.17 0.92
CA THR A 282 -17.26 5.85 1.48
C THR A 282 -18.43 4.91 1.30
N ILE A 283 -18.17 3.75 0.70
CA ILE A 283 -19.15 2.68 0.54
C ILE A 283 -18.67 1.43 1.28
N MET A 284 -19.63 0.65 1.78
CA MET A 284 -19.41 -0.62 2.48
C MET A 284 -19.98 -1.79 1.66
N GLY A 285 -19.63 -3.03 1.99
CA GLY A 285 -20.08 -4.22 1.28
C GLY A 285 -19.48 -4.44 -0.11
N VAL A 286 -18.29 -3.88 -0.40
CA VAL A 286 -17.61 -4.13 -1.69
C VAL A 286 -16.96 -5.51 -1.74
N THR A 287 -16.90 -6.09 -2.94
CA THR A 287 -16.28 -7.39 -3.20
C THR A 287 -15.13 -7.28 -4.20
N PRO A 288 -14.07 -8.10 -4.09
CA PRO A 288 -13.92 -9.20 -3.13
C PRO A 288 -13.36 -8.72 -1.78
N ALA A 289 -13.98 -9.18 -0.68
CA ALA A 289 -13.53 -8.91 0.69
C ALA A 289 -13.89 -10.08 1.63
N PRO A 290 -12.94 -10.61 2.42
CA PRO A 290 -11.51 -10.35 2.35
C PRO A 290 -10.88 -11.05 1.13
N ALA A 291 -9.90 -10.40 0.50
CA ALA A 291 -9.09 -10.98 -0.57
C ALA A 291 -7.62 -10.61 -0.37
N VAL A 292 -6.71 -11.54 -0.65
CA VAL A 292 -5.27 -11.31 -0.45
C VAL A 292 -4.72 -10.47 -1.61
N PRO A 293 -4.27 -9.22 -1.38
CA PRO A 293 -3.71 -8.38 -2.44
C PRO A 293 -2.43 -8.99 -3.00
N HIS A 294 -2.11 -8.64 -4.24
CA HIS A 294 -0.98 -9.24 -4.96
C HIS A 294 0.36 -9.00 -4.24
N PHE A 295 0.55 -7.82 -3.65
CA PHE A 295 1.78 -7.46 -2.95
C PHE A 295 2.00 -8.29 -1.69
N SER A 296 0.95 -8.81 -1.05
CA SER A 296 1.11 -9.61 0.16
C SER A 296 2.03 -10.80 -0.14
N SER A 297 3.17 -10.85 0.54
CA SER A 297 4.16 -11.90 0.36
C SER A 297 3.56 -13.30 0.57
N ARG A 298 4.06 -14.25 -0.20
CA ARG A 298 3.58 -15.63 -0.27
C ARG A 298 4.59 -16.59 0.34
N GLY A 299 4.08 -17.61 1.02
CA GLY A 299 4.88 -18.74 1.41
C GLY A 299 5.30 -19.62 0.21
N PRO A 300 6.01 -20.73 0.50
CA PRO A 300 6.53 -21.08 1.82
C PRO A 300 7.80 -20.28 2.18
N CYS A 301 8.24 -20.33 3.44
CA CYS A 301 9.54 -19.76 3.79
C CYS A 301 10.67 -20.64 3.25
N ILE A 302 11.66 -20.02 2.60
CA ILE A 302 12.79 -20.75 1.99
C ILE A 302 13.74 -21.29 3.06
N VAL A 303 13.83 -20.63 4.22
CA VAL A 303 14.80 -20.93 5.29
C VAL A 303 14.41 -22.17 6.11
N ASN A 304 13.11 -22.45 6.26
CA ASN A 304 12.58 -23.56 7.08
C ASN A 304 12.20 -24.81 6.26
N GLY A 305 12.76 -25.00 5.06
CA GLY A 305 12.56 -26.21 4.26
C GLY A 305 11.14 -26.38 3.72
N ALA A 306 10.47 -25.27 3.39
CA ALA A 306 9.11 -25.25 2.83
C ALA A 306 7.98 -25.72 3.77
N SER A 307 8.20 -25.73 5.10
CA SER A 307 7.12 -25.96 6.05
C SER A 307 6.10 -24.81 5.98
N ARG A 308 4.80 -25.13 6.09
CA ARG A 308 3.74 -24.12 6.09
C ARG A 308 3.94 -23.22 7.31
N ASN A 309 4.24 -21.94 7.10
CA ASN A 309 4.20 -20.96 8.17
C ASN A 309 2.77 -20.89 8.72
N ARG A 310 2.62 -20.83 10.05
CA ARG A 310 1.34 -20.45 10.68
C ARG A 310 1.08 -18.99 10.34
N THR A 311 0.36 -18.78 9.24
CA THR A 311 0.12 -17.48 8.64
C THR A 311 -1.33 -17.11 8.83
N PHE A 312 -1.57 -15.90 9.30
CA PHE A 312 -2.88 -15.27 9.36
C PHE A 312 -2.93 -14.13 8.33
N SER A 313 -4.11 -13.75 7.87
CA SER A 313 -4.29 -12.53 7.07
C SER A 313 -5.17 -11.56 7.84
N GLY A 314 -4.78 -10.29 7.87
CA GLY A 314 -5.58 -9.21 8.44
C GLY A 314 -5.77 -8.07 7.43
N PRO A 315 -6.76 -7.19 7.62
CA PRO A 315 -6.96 -6.03 6.77
C PRO A 315 -5.69 -5.18 6.66
N ALA A 316 -5.34 -4.77 5.44
CA ALA A 316 -4.29 -3.77 5.17
C ALA A 316 -4.88 -2.38 4.95
#